data_AF-A0A2E5L3U1-F1
#
_entry.id   AF-A0A2E5L3U1-F1
#
_cell.length_a   1.000
_cell.length_b   1.000
_cell.length_c   1.000
_cell.angle_alpha   90.00
_cell.angle_beta   90.00
_cell.angle_gamma   90.00
#
_symmetry.space_group_name_H-M   'P 1'
#
loop_
_entity.id
_entity.type
_entity.pdbx_description
1 polymer ?
#
loop_
_entity_poly.entity_id
_entity_poly.type
_entity_poly.pdbx_seq_one_letter_code
_entity_poly.pdbx_strand_id
1 'polypeptide(L)'
;MHITSYIQTGSRTVTCLLGLLVIAIAGTAASLGFHFNKTVNLIFMTFGPAFIFLFITLVFVSLYCWQKQNELWHDKTARHPWTEAAMQCADGISTLALTFTLLGISLGIGTLADKVLTPDTVQIIVKDLTKHFSLAFLTTVVGLPTSAMLRSMVRVTEAKCVARAPRALLTNEREKK
;
A
#
# COMPACT_ATOMS: atom_id res chain seq x y z
N MET A 1 -27.85 -10.49 -27.01
CA MET A 1 -28.02 -9.61 -25.82
C MET A 1 -26.79 -9.72 -24.90
N HIS A 2 -25.56 -9.51 -25.44
CA HIS A 2 -24.30 -9.77 -24.72
C HIS A 2 -23.38 -8.54 -24.57
N ILE A 3 -23.76 -7.39 -25.12
CA ILE A 3 -22.93 -6.17 -25.19
C ILE A 3 -23.24 -5.20 -24.03
N THR A 4 -24.47 -5.23 -23.50
CA THR A 4 -24.91 -4.34 -22.41
C THR A 4 -24.34 -4.73 -21.05
N SER A 5 -24.00 -6.00 -20.81
CA SER A 5 -23.39 -6.44 -19.54
C SER A 5 -21.92 -6.02 -19.39
N TYR A 6 -21.15 -5.91 -20.48
CA TYR A 6 -19.76 -5.43 -20.44
C TYR A 6 -19.67 -3.94 -20.09
N ILE A 7 -20.58 -3.12 -20.61
CA ILE A 7 -20.65 -1.68 -20.33
C ILE A 7 -21.10 -1.42 -18.89
N GLN A 8 -22.04 -2.22 -18.37
CA GLN A 8 -22.56 -2.10 -17.02
C GLN A 8 -21.56 -2.57 -15.93
N THR A 9 -20.64 -3.47 -16.29
CA THR A 9 -19.58 -3.95 -15.40
C THR A 9 -18.43 -2.94 -15.32
N GLY A 10 -17.98 -2.37 -16.45
CA GLY A 10 -16.97 -1.31 -16.46
C GLY A 10 -17.39 -0.05 -15.70
N SER A 11 -18.67 0.33 -15.78
CA SER A 11 -19.23 1.44 -15.00
C SER A 11 -19.18 1.22 -13.48
N ARG A 12 -19.39 -0.02 -13.01
CA ARG A 12 -19.32 -0.37 -11.58
C ARG A 12 -17.89 -0.34 -11.05
N THR A 13 -16.92 -0.81 -11.82
CA THR A 13 -15.50 -0.79 -11.43
C THR A 13 -14.98 0.65 -11.38
N VAL A 14 -15.34 1.49 -12.35
CA VAL A 14 -14.99 2.93 -12.34
C VAL A 14 -15.64 3.66 -11.16
N THR A 15 -16.92 3.39 -10.87
CA THR A 15 -17.63 4.02 -9.74
C THR A 15 -17.07 3.56 -8.39
N CYS A 16 -16.62 2.31 -8.29
CA CYS A 16 -16.02 1.80 -7.07
C CYS A 16 -14.57 2.28 -6.89
N LEU A 17 -13.80 2.42 -7.97
CA LEU A 17 -12.47 3.05 -7.94
C LEU A 17 -12.58 4.53 -7.54
N LEU A 18 -13.52 5.25 -8.16
CA LEU A 18 -13.80 6.65 -7.85
C LEU A 18 -14.32 6.77 -6.42
N GLY A 19 -15.16 5.84 -5.97
CA GLY A 19 -15.64 5.75 -4.60
C GLY A 19 -14.51 5.50 -3.60
N LEU A 20 -13.60 4.57 -3.87
CA LEU A 20 -12.47 4.26 -2.99
C LEU A 20 -11.45 5.40 -2.99
N LEU A 21 -11.23 6.05 -4.13
CA LEU A 21 -10.43 7.28 -4.25
C LEU A 21 -11.07 8.42 -3.46
N VAL A 22 -12.37 8.64 -3.61
CA VAL A 22 -13.13 9.67 -2.87
C VAL A 22 -13.16 9.36 -1.39
N ILE A 23 -13.30 8.10 -0.98
CA ILE A 23 -13.25 7.67 0.43
C ILE A 23 -11.83 7.79 0.97
N ALA A 24 -10.79 7.52 0.18
CA ALA A 24 -9.40 7.75 0.59
C ALA A 24 -9.14 9.25 0.80
N ILE A 25 -9.55 10.09 -0.15
CA ILE A 25 -9.44 11.55 -0.06
C ILE A 25 -10.28 12.08 1.10
N ALA A 26 -11.53 11.65 1.24
CA ALA A 26 -12.42 12.03 2.33
C ALA A 26 -11.93 11.50 3.68
N GLY A 27 -11.33 10.31 3.73
CA GLY A 27 -10.71 9.73 4.93
C GLY A 27 -9.47 10.51 5.35
N THR A 28 -8.64 10.94 4.39
CA THR A 28 -7.54 11.88 4.66
C THR A 28 -8.07 13.25 5.08
N ALA A 29 -9.18 13.74 4.52
CA ALA A 29 -9.76 15.02 4.91
C ALA A 29 -10.45 14.96 6.29
N ALA A 30 -11.12 13.87 6.61
CA ALA A 30 -11.89 13.66 7.84
C ALA A 30 -10.97 13.35 9.04
N SER A 31 -9.91 12.56 8.85
CA SER A 31 -8.92 12.30 9.90
C SER A 31 -8.13 13.55 10.28
N LEU A 32 -8.09 14.55 9.41
CA LEU A 32 -7.37 15.81 9.59
C LEU A 32 -8.27 16.98 10.05
N GLY A 33 -9.53 16.71 10.40
CA GLY A 33 -10.55 17.74 10.66
C GLY A 33 -10.41 18.58 11.94
N PHE A 34 -9.44 18.33 12.82
CA PHE A 34 -9.36 19.11 14.08
C PHE A 34 -8.01 19.78 14.40
N HIS A 35 -6.87 19.37 13.84
CA HIS A 35 -5.57 20.06 14.04
C HIS A 35 -4.65 19.85 12.80
N PHE A 36 -5.20 20.04 11.59
CA PHE A 36 -4.60 19.71 10.27
C PHE A 36 -3.11 20.08 10.17
N ASN A 37 -2.73 21.29 10.59
CA ASN A 37 -1.39 21.79 10.28
C ASN A 37 -0.28 21.24 11.20
N LYS A 38 -0.59 20.81 12.43
CA LYS A 38 0.45 20.32 13.38
C LYS A 38 0.79 18.84 13.17
N THR A 39 -0.23 17.99 13.02
CA THR A 39 -0.03 16.54 12.89
C THR A 39 0.49 16.16 11.51
N VAL A 40 0.00 16.82 10.46
CA VAL A 40 0.44 16.57 9.08
C VAL A 40 1.87 17.04 8.87
N ASN A 41 2.22 18.20 9.42
CA ASN A 41 3.59 18.70 9.39
C ASN A 41 4.54 17.74 10.14
N LEU A 42 4.13 17.22 11.30
CA LEU A 42 4.90 16.20 12.01
C LEU A 42 5.12 14.93 11.17
N ILE A 43 4.07 14.41 10.52
CA ILE A 43 4.16 13.22 9.66
C ILE A 43 5.06 13.48 8.44
N PHE A 44 4.89 14.61 7.76
CA PHE A 44 5.75 14.96 6.61
C PHE A 44 7.21 15.20 7.03
N MET A 45 7.43 15.79 8.20
CA MET A 45 8.75 16.03 8.77
C MET A 45 9.42 14.74 9.26
N THR A 46 8.64 13.73 9.66
CA THR A 46 9.13 12.45 10.20
C THR A 46 9.24 11.32 9.17
N PHE A 47 8.41 11.25 8.14
CA PHE A 47 8.46 10.18 7.11
C PHE A 47 9.11 10.65 5.81
N GLY A 48 9.12 11.95 5.54
CA GLY A 48 9.55 12.51 4.27
C GLY A 48 8.42 12.45 3.21
N PRO A 49 8.21 13.53 2.45
CA PRO A 49 7.10 13.61 1.49
C PRO A 49 7.20 12.59 0.35
N ALA A 50 8.42 12.25 -0.08
CA ALA A 50 8.65 11.27 -1.14
C ALA A 50 8.22 9.85 -0.71
N PHE A 51 8.52 9.44 0.53
CA PHE A 51 8.11 8.14 1.05
C PHE A 51 6.59 8.02 1.06
N ILE A 52 5.90 9.03 1.62
CA ILE A 52 4.44 9.05 1.74
C ILE A 52 3.78 8.95 0.36
N PHE A 53 4.25 9.73 -0.61
CA PHE A 53 3.69 9.73 -1.96
C PHE A 53 3.83 8.37 -2.66
N LEU A 54 5.04 7.79 -2.62
CA LEU A 54 5.29 6.47 -3.20
C LEU A 54 4.52 5.38 -2.47
N PHE A 55 4.49 5.42 -1.14
CA PHE A 55 3.79 4.44 -0.31
C PHE A 55 2.29 4.43 -0.59
N ILE A 56 1.64 5.60 -0.62
CA ILE A 56 0.21 5.71 -0.93
C ILE A 56 -0.07 5.21 -2.34
N THR A 57 0.76 5.59 -3.32
CA THR A 57 0.61 5.14 -4.70
C THR A 57 0.69 3.61 -4.81
N LEU A 58 1.67 2.99 -4.18
CA LEU A 58 1.82 1.52 -4.19
C LEU A 58 0.67 0.80 -3.48
N VAL A 59 0.23 1.32 -2.33
CA VAL A 59 -0.94 0.78 -1.62
C VAL A 59 -2.17 0.88 -2.50
N PHE A 60 -2.41 2.02 -3.14
CA PHE A 60 -3.56 2.24 -4.01
C PHE A 60 -3.56 1.30 -5.22
N VAL A 61 -2.41 1.14 -5.90
CA VAL A 61 -2.28 0.21 -7.03
C VAL A 61 -2.48 -1.24 -6.58
N SER A 62 -1.95 -1.63 -5.42
CA SER A 62 -2.15 -2.98 -4.86
C SER A 62 -3.63 -3.27 -4.58
N LEU A 63 -4.35 -2.32 -3.96
CA LEU A 63 -5.79 -2.41 -3.69
C LEU A 63 -6.62 -2.39 -4.98
N TYR A 64 -6.20 -1.64 -5.99
CA TYR A 64 -6.86 -1.65 -7.29
C TYR A 64 -6.74 -3.02 -7.97
N CYS A 65 -5.53 -3.59 -7.99
CA CYS A 65 -5.29 -4.91 -8.58
C CYS A 65 -6.04 -6.02 -7.83
N TRP A 66 -6.08 -5.94 -6.51
CA TRP A 66 -6.93 -6.78 -5.67
C TRP A 66 -8.39 -6.75 -6.10
N GLN A 67 -8.94 -5.55 -6.29
CA GLN A 67 -10.35 -5.40 -6.55
C GLN A 67 -10.71 -6.00 -7.90
N LYS A 68 -9.83 -5.82 -8.88
CA LYS A 68 -9.95 -6.45 -10.19
C LYS A 68 -9.80 -7.97 -10.15
N GLN A 69 -8.94 -8.50 -9.27
CA GLN A 69 -8.84 -9.93 -9.00
C GLN A 69 -10.18 -10.52 -8.48
N ASN A 70 -10.89 -9.80 -7.62
CA ASN A 70 -12.17 -10.23 -7.07
C ASN A 70 -13.31 -10.16 -8.10
N GLU A 71 -13.26 -9.22 -9.03
CA GLU A 71 -14.23 -9.11 -10.13
C GLU A 71 -14.10 -10.28 -11.12
N LEU A 72 -12.87 -10.68 -11.43
CA LEU A 72 -12.54 -11.75 -12.37
C LEU A 72 -12.54 -13.14 -11.71
N TRP A 73 -13.35 -13.35 -10.66
CA TRP A 73 -13.37 -14.61 -9.91
C TRP A 73 -13.71 -15.84 -10.77
N HIS A 74 -14.52 -15.64 -11.82
CA HIS A 74 -14.94 -16.70 -12.76
C HIS A 74 -13.84 -17.14 -13.74
N ASP A 75 -12.93 -16.24 -14.12
CA ASP A 75 -11.91 -16.51 -15.14
C ASP A 75 -10.51 -16.51 -14.53
N LYS A 76 -9.95 -17.72 -14.37
CA LYS A 76 -8.62 -17.93 -13.81
C LYS A 76 -7.54 -17.26 -14.66
N THR A 77 -7.67 -17.28 -15.99
CA THR A 77 -6.67 -16.78 -16.94
C THR A 77 -6.63 -15.25 -16.91
N ALA A 78 -7.81 -14.62 -16.85
CA ALA A 78 -7.90 -13.17 -16.74
C ALA A 78 -7.48 -12.65 -15.36
N ARG A 79 -7.67 -13.43 -14.29
CA ARG A 79 -7.33 -13.05 -12.90
C ARG A 79 -5.83 -13.07 -12.61
N HIS A 80 -5.12 -14.10 -13.09
CA HIS A 80 -3.69 -14.32 -12.79
C HIS A 80 -2.80 -13.07 -12.88
N PRO A 81 -2.84 -12.26 -13.96
CA PRO A 81 -1.99 -11.06 -14.05
C PRO A 81 -2.30 -10.01 -12.97
N TRP A 82 -3.55 -9.90 -12.50
CA TRP A 82 -3.93 -8.96 -11.44
C TRP A 82 -3.44 -9.40 -10.07
N THR A 83 -3.45 -10.71 -9.80
CA THR A 83 -2.88 -11.28 -8.58
C THR A 83 -1.38 -11.02 -8.52
N GLU A 84 -0.66 -11.29 -9.61
CA GLU A 84 0.79 -11.04 -9.69
C GLU A 84 1.11 -9.54 -9.56
N ALA A 85 0.34 -8.66 -10.22
CA ALA A 85 0.51 -7.22 -10.08
C ALA A 85 0.25 -6.73 -8.64
N ALA A 86 -0.80 -7.23 -7.98
CA ALA A 86 -1.10 -6.89 -6.58
C ALA A 86 0.01 -7.35 -5.63
N MET A 87 0.53 -8.57 -5.85
CA MET A 87 1.67 -9.14 -5.13
C MET A 87 2.94 -8.31 -5.32
N GLN A 88 3.27 -7.97 -6.57
CA GLN A 88 4.46 -7.19 -6.91
C GLN A 88 4.40 -5.78 -6.29
N CYS A 89 3.22 -5.15 -6.26
CA CYS A 89 3.05 -3.87 -5.56
C CYS A 89 3.26 -4.02 -4.05
N ALA A 90 2.76 -5.10 -3.46
CA ALA A 90 2.93 -5.34 -2.04
C ALA A 90 4.39 -5.65 -1.66
N ASP A 91 5.12 -6.39 -2.49
CA ASP A 91 6.58 -6.55 -2.33
C ASP A 91 7.31 -5.22 -2.57
N GLY A 92 6.85 -4.40 -3.52
CA GLY A 92 7.35 -3.03 -3.74
C GLY A 92 7.26 -2.14 -2.50
N ILE A 93 6.21 -2.28 -1.67
CA ILE A 93 6.08 -1.55 -0.40
C ILE A 93 7.19 -1.95 0.57
N SER A 94 7.54 -3.23 0.63
CA SER A 94 8.63 -3.71 1.48
C SER A 94 9.98 -3.18 1.02
N THR A 95 10.23 -3.18 -0.30
CA THR A 95 11.44 -2.61 -0.89
C THR A 95 11.52 -1.11 -0.62
N LEU A 96 10.44 -0.36 -0.82
CA LEU A 96 10.37 1.07 -0.52
C LEU A 96 10.72 1.37 0.94
N ALA A 97 10.16 0.59 1.87
CA ALA A 97 10.44 0.71 3.29
C ALA A 97 11.92 0.48 3.61
N LEU A 98 12.52 -0.57 3.04
CA LEU A 98 13.95 -0.86 3.20
C LEU A 98 14.83 0.24 2.59
N THR A 99 14.51 0.74 1.39
CA THR A 99 15.26 1.82 0.73
C THR A 99 15.24 3.10 1.56
N PHE A 100 14.07 3.52 2.07
CA PHE A 100 13.99 4.72 2.90
C PHE A 100 14.60 4.54 4.29
N THR A 101 14.63 3.32 4.82
CA THR A 101 15.37 2.99 6.03
C THR A 101 16.87 3.16 5.82
N LEU A 102 17.41 2.59 4.74
CA LEU A 102 18.83 2.73 4.38
C LEU A 102 19.19 4.19 4.09
N LEU A 103 18.32 4.92 3.39
CA LEU A 103 18.47 6.35 3.14
C LEU A 103 18.52 7.14 4.45
N GLY A 104 17.58 6.90 5.37
CA GLY A 104 17.54 7.57 6.67
C GLY A 104 18.79 7.30 7.50
N ILE A 105 19.26 6.04 7.54
CA ILE A 105 20.52 5.68 8.21
C ILE A 105 21.72 6.36 7.54
N SER A 106 21.79 6.37 6.21
CA SER A 106 22.88 6.97 5.46
C SER A 106 22.98 8.48 5.68
N LEU A 107 21.85 9.20 5.63
CA LEU A 107 21.78 10.62 5.99
C LEU A 107 22.19 10.85 7.44
N GLY A 108 21.71 10.00 8.36
CA GLY A 108 22.09 10.05 9.78
C GLY A 108 23.60 9.96 9.96
N ILE A 109 24.26 8.98 9.36
CA ILE A 109 25.72 8.81 9.42
C ILE A 109 26.45 9.99 8.75
N GLY A 110 25.94 10.48 7.62
CA GLY A 110 26.48 11.66 6.94
C GLY A 110 26.55 12.88 7.85
N THR A 111 25.53 13.10 8.70
CA THR A 111 25.56 14.22 9.67
C THR A 111 26.65 14.11 10.74
N LEU A 112 27.14 12.89 11.04
CA LEU A 112 28.29 12.71 11.94
C LEU A 112 29.62 12.99 11.24
N ALA A 113 29.72 12.72 9.94
CA ALA A 113 30.97 12.89 9.19
C ALA A 113 31.35 14.38 9.03
N ASP A 114 30.35 15.27 8.92
CA ASP A 114 30.57 16.70 8.64
C ASP A 114 30.76 17.57 9.90
N LYS A 115 30.58 17.04 11.12
CA LYS A 115 30.59 17.86 12.36
C LYS A 115 31.72 17.48 13.32
N VAL A 116 32.46 18.49 13.77
CA VAL A 116 33.45 18.36 14.84
C VAL A 116 32.71 18.11 16.16
N LEU A 117 32.93 16.95 16.76
CA LEU A 117 32.33 16.55 18.03
C LEU A 117 32.99 17.32 19.18
N THR A 118 32.30 18.36 19.66
CA THR A 118 32.67 19.10 20.88
C THR A 118 31.57 18.94 21.94
N PRO A 119 31.87 19.07 23.25
CA PRO A 119 30.87 18.95 24.30
C PRO A 119 29.62 19.84 24.10
N ASP A 120 29.80 21.01 23.48
CA ASP A 120 28.72 21.96 23.18
C ASP A 120 27.83 21.54 21.98
N THR A 121 28.37 20.75 21.04
CA THR A 121 27.66 20.37 19.81
C THR A 121 27.00 18.98 19.88
N VAL A 122 27.41 18.13 20.83
CA VAL A 122 26.89 16.75 20.97
C VAL A 122 25.37 16.70 21.13
N GLN A 123 24.75 17.57 21.93
CA GLN A 123 23.29 17.57 22.09
C GLN A 123 22.54 17.85 20.77
N ILE A 124 23.07 18.78 19.97
CA ILE A 124 22.48 19.15 18.69
C ILE A 124 22.63 17.99 17.69
N ILE A 125 23.81 17.36 17.66
CA ILE A 125 24.10 16.21 16.80
C ILE A 125 23.20 15.02 17.15
N VAL A 126 23.05 14.68 18.44
CA VAL A 126 22.18 13.57 18.88
C VAL A 126 20.73 13.84 18.49
N LYS A 127 20.25 15.08 18.62
CA LYS A 127 18.88 15.45 18.24
C LYS A 127 18.64 15.29 16.73
N ASP A 128 19.59 15.71 15.89
CA ASP A 128 19.46 15.55 14.43
C ASP A 128 19.61 14.10 13.99
N LEU A 129 20.54 13.34 14.59
CA LEU A 129 20.68 11.91 14.36
C LEU A 129 19.40 11.14 14.72
N THR A 130 18.78 11.51 15.85
CA THR A 130 17.51 10.91 16.30
C THR A 130 16.39 11.13 15.27
N LYS A 131 16.35 12.28 14.57
CA LYS A 131 15.34 12.50 13.51
C LYS A 131 15.56 11.55 12.33
N HIS A 132 16.80 11.42 11.86
CA HIS A 132 17.13 10.55 10.73
C HIS A 132 16.87 9.07 11.04
N PHE A 133 17.23 8.62 12.24
CA PHE A 133 16.92 7.27 12.69
C PHE A 133 15.44 7.05 12.97
N SER A 134 14.74 8.02 13.55
CA SER A 134 13.28 7.93 13.74
C SER A 134 12.56 7.77 12.40
N LEU A 135 12.97 8.51 11.37
CA LEU A 135 12.45 8.36 10.00
C LEU A 135 12.74 6.96 9.46
N ALA A 136 13.97 6.49 9.59
CA ALA A 136 14.38 5.17 9.13
C ALA A 136 13.54 4.05 9.78
N PHE A 137 13.44 4.05 11.11
CA PHE A 137 12.70 3.02 11.85
C PHE A 137 11.19 3.08 11.59
N LEU A 138 10.58 4.28 11.52
CA LEU A 138 9.14 4.38 11.30
C LEU A 138 8.71 3.89 9.92
N THR A 139 9.53 4.14 8.88
CA THR A 139 9.22 3.66 7.51
C THR A 139 9.14 2.13 7.41
N THR A 140 9.98 1.41 8.16
CA THR A 140 9.94 -0.07 8.23
C THR A 140 8.86 -0.59 9.15
N VAL A 141 8.67 0.03 10.32
CA VAL A 141 7.61 -0.34 11.27
C VAL A 141 6.23 -0.24 10.64
N VAL A 142 5.99 0.71 9.74
CA VAL A 142 4.72 0.83 9.01
C VAL A 142 4.75 0.04 7.71
N GLY A 143 5.83 0.12 6.95
CA GLY A 143 5.92 -0.43 5.60
C GLY A 143 5.89 -1.95 5.55
N LEU A 144 6.66 -2.64 6.41
CA LEU A 144 6.76 -4.10 6.39
C LEU A 144 5.45 -4.78 6.81
N PRO A 145 4.78 -4.37 7.92
CA PRO A 145 3.48 -4.93 8.26
C PRO A 145 2.43 -4.65 7.19
N THR A 146 2.42 -3.46 6.58
CA THR A 146 1.48 -3.14 5.49
C THR A 146 1.69 -4.06 4.29
N SER A 147 2.95 -4.26 3.87
CA SER A 147 3.32 -5.21 2.82
C SER A 147 2.86 -6.63 3.16
N ALA A 148 3.14 -7.12 4.37
CA ALA A 148 2.73 -8.45 4.80
C ALA A 148 1.20 -8.62 4.81
N MET A 149 0.48 -7.60 5.28
CA MET A 149 -0.98 -7.59 5.32
C MET A 149 -1.56 -7.65 3.90
N LEU A 150 -1.13 -6.78 2.98
CA LEU A 150 -1.61 -6.79 1.59
C LEU A 150 -1.33 -8.13 0.90
N ARG A 151 -0.13 -8.70 1.06
CA ARG A 151 0.21 -10.03 0.51
C ARG A 151 -0.66 -11.14 1.06
N SER A 152 -0.83 -11.18 2.39
CA SER A 152 -1.67 -12.17 3.06
C SER A 152 -3.11 -12.10 2.54
N MET A 153 -3.62 -10.88 2.47
CA MET A 153 -4.94 -10.58 1.94
C MET A 153 -5.01 -11.18 0.49
N VAL A 154 -4.05 -10.88 -0.42
CA VAL A 154 -4.17 -11.21 -1.87
C VAL A 154 -4.18 -12.72 -2.06
N ARG A 155 -3.32 -13.41 -1.31
CA ARG A 155 -3.23 -14.88 -1.30
C ARG A 155 -4.49 -15.54 -0.75
N VAL A 156 -5.07 -14.99 0.32
CA VAL A 156 -6.32 -15.52 0.87
C VAL A 156 -7.47 -15.37 -0.14
N THR A 157 -7.53 -14.28 -0.89
CA THR A 157 -8.53 -14.09 -1.94
C THR A 157 -8.30 -15.03 -3.12
N GLU A 158 -7.06 -15.21 -3.55
CA GLU A 158 -6.71 -16.20 -4.58
C GLU A 158 -7.14 -17.61 -4.17
N ALA A 159 -6.83 -18.02 -2.93
CA ALA A 159 -7.21 -19.31 -2.38
C ALA A 159 -8.74 -19.50 -2.32
N LYS A 160 -9.48 -18.46 -1.93
CA LYS A 160 -10.96 -18.46 -1.94
C LYS A 160 -11.52 -18.62 -3.36
N CYS A 161 -10.95 -17.92 -4.35
CA CYS A 161 -11.37 -18.04 -5.74
C CYS A 161 -11.10 -19.44 -6.31
N VAL A 162 -9.93 -20.02 -6.02
CA VAL A 162 -9.58 -21.39 -6.43
C VAL A 162 -10.51 -22.42 -5.76
N ALA A 163 -10.81 -22.28 -4.47
CA ALA A 163 -11.71 -23.20 -3.76
C ALA A 163 -13.16 -23.14 -4.27
N ARG A 164 -13.63 -21.99 -4.79
CA ARG A 164 -14.98 -21.84 -5.34
C ARG A 164 -15.15 -22.45 -6.73
N ALA A 165 -14.10 -22.48 -7.55
CA ALA A 165 -14.17 -22.94 -8.94
C ALA A 165 -14.72 -24.38 -9.11
N PRO A 166 -14.26 -25.42 -8.37
CA PRO A 166 -14.80 -26.76 -8.52
C PRO A 166 -16.24 -26.91 -8.01
N ARG A 167 -16.67 -26.08 -7.05
CA ARG A 167 -18.05 -26.13 -6.52
C ARG A 167 -19.08 -25.66 -7.54
N ALA A 168 -18.75 -24.65 -8.35
CA ALA A 168 -19.64 -24.12 -9.39
C ALA A 168 -19.93 -25.15 -10.50
N LEU A 169 -18.91 -25.94 -10.88
CA LEU A 169 -19.03 -27.00 -11.89
C LEU A 169 -19.98 -28.14 -11.44
N LEU A 170 -19.91 -28.52 -10.15
CA LEU A 170 -20.76 -29.56 -9.58
C LEU A 170 -22.23 -29.15 -9.45
N THR A 171 -22.54 -27.86 -9.24
CA THR A 171 -23.93 -27.35 -9.26
C THR A 171 -24.52 -27.35 -10.67
N ASN A 172 -23.73 -26.97 -11.68
CA ASN A 172 -24.20 -26.90 -13.06
C ASN A 172 -24.50 -28.30 -13.65
N GLU A 173 -23.75 -29.32 -13.22
CA GLU A 173 -24.02 -30.73 -13.56
C GLU A 173 -25.30 -31.28 -12.90
N ARG A 174 -25.72 -30.74 -11.74
CA ARG A 174 -26.96 -31.16 -11.07
C ARG A 174 -28.21 -30.51 -11.62
N GLU A 175 -28.13 -29.29 -12.15
CA GLU A 175 -29.27 -28.64 -12.83
C GLU A 175 -29.57 -29.24 -14.22
N LYS A 176 -28.63 -30.00 -14.78
CA LYS A 176 -28.81 -30.70 -16.07
C LYS A 176 -29.41 -32.10 -15.96
N LYS A 177 -29.61 -32.63 -14.75
CA LYS A 177 -30.25 -33.94 -14.51
C LYS A 177 -31.66 -33.74 -13.97
#